data_AF-A0A0Q5P649-F1
#
_entry.id   AF-A0A0Q5P649-F1
#
_cell.length_a   1.000
_cell.length_b   1.000
_cell.length_c   1.000
_cell.angle_alpha   90.00
_cell.angle_beta   90.00
_cell.angle_gamma   90.00
#
_symmetry.space_group_name_H-M   'P 1'
#
loop_
_entity.id
_entity.type
_entity.pdbx_description
1 polymer ?
#
loop_
_entity_poly.entity_id
_entity_poly.type
_entity_poly.pdbx_seq_one_letter_code
_entity_poly.pdbx_strand_id
1 'polypeptide(L)'
;MTAPLPTSIRARKQVLIVDDVEDNRILLDRALRASGYATLHADGGRAALSIISANRPDIVLLDWMMPGFSGLETLRAIRELHPRTLLPVIMCTAVDEEMSVVTAMSEGANDYMLKPISLAILRARMSSHLDQRDALASATTEKQQAERRLGEQARQMFTAMGRDRSSGDRFTR
;
A
#
# COMPACT_ATOMS: atom_id res chain seq x y z
N MET A 1 16.20 33.26 19.49
CA MET A 1 16.11 32.73 18.12
C MET A 1 15.73 31.27 18.22
N THR A 2 14.42 30.98 18.23
CA THR A 2 13.88 29.62 18.30
C THR A 2 13.88 29.03 16.89
N ALA A 3 14.64 27.95 16.68
CA ALA A 3 14.63 27.22 15.42
C ALA A 3 13.20 26.70 15.13
N PRO A 4 12.73 26.77 13.87
CA PRO A 4 11.42 26.22 13.54
C PRO A 4 11.40 24.71 13.77
N LEU A 5 10.32 24.22 14.36
CA LEU A 5 10.04 22.79 14.55
C LEU A 5 10.02 22.09 13.18
N PRO A 6 10.57 20.86 13.07
CA PRO A 6 10.60 20.13 11.80
C PRO A 6 9.19 19.86 11.28
N THR A 7 8.99 20.26 10.03
CA THR A 7 7.81 20.05 9.20
C THR A 7 7.47 18.56 9.06
N SER A 8 6.25 18.20 9.47
CA SER A 8 5.58 16.88 9.39
C SER A 8 6.38 15.64 9.80
N ILE A 9 6.04 15.08 10.97
CA ILE A 9 6.42 13.70 11.33
C ILE A 9 5.73 12.77 10.32
N ARG A 10 6.42 12.31 9.28
CA ARG A 10 5.93 11.22 8.44
C ARG A 10 5.68 10.02 9.36
N ALA A 11 4.44 9.55 9.44
CA ALA A 11 4.11 8.35 10.18
C ALA A 11 5.01 7.20 9.70
N ARG A 12 5.56 6.42 10.63
CA ARG A 12 6.42 5.28 10.31
C ARG A 12 5.63 4.29 9.46
N LYS A 13 6.23 3.85 8.35
CA LYS A 13 5.62 2.83 7.50
C LYS A 13 5.47 1.52 8.26
N GLN A 14 4.29 0.92 8.18
CA GLN A 14 3.92 -0.28 8.91
C GLN A 14 4.08 -1.52 8.04
N VAL A 15 4.86 -2.48 8.52
CA VAL A 15 5.22 -3.71 7.80
C VAL A 15 4.53 -4.88 8.48
N LEU A 16 3.73 -5.64 7.73
CA LEU A 16 3.20 -6.91 8.23
C LEU A 16 4.19 -8.03 7.90
N ILE A 17 4.68 -8.71 8.94
CA ILE A 17 5.55 -9.87 8.83
C ILE A 17 4.69 -11.12 9.05
N VAL A 18 4.63 -11.99 8.05
CA VAL A 18 3.86 -13.24 8.09
C VAL A 18 4.82 -14.40 7.87
N ASP A 19 5.03 -15.21 8.91
CA ASP A 19 5.92 -16.38 8.91
C ASP A 19 5.42 -17.26 10.06
N ASP A 20 5.37 -18.58 9.93
CA ASP A 20 4.88 -19.46 10.99
C ASP A 20 5.91 -19.64 12.11
N VAL A 21 7.19 -19.46 11.80
CA VAL A 21 8.30 -19.57 12.77
C VAL A 21 8.48 -18.25 13.54
N GLU A 22 8.26 -18.31 14.85
CA GLU A 22 8.33 -17.13 15.73
C GLU A 22 9.70 -16.43 15.71
N ASP A 23 10.79 -17.20 15.71
CA ASP A 23 12.15 -16.66 15.68
C ASP A 23 12.42 -15.82 14.42
N ASN A 24 11.89 -16.25 13.25
CA ASN A 24 11.99 -15.48 12.01
C ASN A 24 11.27 -14.13 12.15
N ARG A 25 10.06 -14.13 12.72
CA ARG A 25 9.30 -12.90 12.97
C ARG A 25 10.03 -11.96 13.92
N ILE A 26 10.59 -12.47 15.01
CA ILE A 26 11.35 -11.68 15.99
C ILE A 26 12.61 -11.08 15.36
N LEU A 27 13.35 -11.84 14.55
CA LEU A 27 14.56 -11.36 13.88
C LEU A 27 14.25 -10.20 12.92
N LEU A 28 13.25 -10.40 12.05
CA LEU A 28 12.82 -9.38 11.10
C LEU A 28 12.24 -8.15 11.82
N ASP A 29 11.46 -8.36 12.89
CA ASP A 29 10.91 -7.29 13.71
C ASP A 29 11.99 -6.34 14.22
N ARG A 30 13.01 -6.90 14.89
CA ARG A 30 14.12 -6.13 15.46
C ARG A 30 14.86 -5.35 14.38
N ALA A 31 15.17 -6.01 13.27
CA ALA A 31 15.88 -5.40 12.16
C ALA A 31 15.11 -4.25 11.48
N LEU A 32 13.81 -4.43 11.25
CA LEU A 32 12.96 -3.45 10.59
C LEU A 32 12.64 -2.27 11.51
N ARG A 33 12.38 -2.53 12.81
CA ARG A 33 12.20 -1.46 13.79
C ARG A 33 13.46 -0.61 13.94
N ALA A 34 14.64 -1.22 13.98
CA ALA A 34 15.91 -0.51 13.98
C ALA A 34 16.13 0.35 12.73
N SER A 35 15.46 0.00 11.62
CA SER A 35 15.48 0.73 10.36
C SER A 35 14.37 1.79 10.24
N GLY A 36 13.60 2.04 11.30
CA GLY A 36 12.58 3.10 11.35
C GLY A 36 11.16 2.67 10.95
N TYR A 37 10.93 1.38 10.68
CA TYR A 37 9.61 0.85 10.38
C TYR A 37 8.81 0.54 11.66
N ALA A 38 7.48 0.61 11.56
CA ALA A 38 6.59 -0.07 12.49
C ALA A 38 6.30 -1.47 11.97
N THR A 39 6.00 -2.42 12.85
CA THR A 39 5.79 -3.82 12.46
C THR A 39 4.53 -4.38 13.11
N LEU A 40 3.87 -5.26 12.37
CA LEU A 40 2.77 -6.12 12.78
C LEU A 40 3.18 -7.57 12.47
N HIS A 41 2.71 -8.52 13.25
CA HIS A 41 3.10 -9.92 13.09
C HIS A 41 1.87 -10.81 12.92
N ALA A 42 1.98 -11.79 12.03
CA ALA A 42 1.03 -12.89 11.89
C ALA A 42 1.80 -14.21 11.80
N ASP A 43 1.28 -15.25 12.44
CA ASP A 43 1.82 -16.61 12.43
C ASP A 43 1.25 -17.47 11.29
N GLY A 44 0.39 -16.91 10.46
CA GLY A 44 -0.24 -17.61 9.35
C GLY A 44 -1.17 -16.70 8.57
N GLY A 45 -1.62 -17.17 7.42
CA GLY A 45 -2.38 -16.32 6.50
C GLY A 45 -3.75 -15.87 7.00
N ARG A 46 -4.46 -16.67 7.82
CA ARG A 46 -5.73 -16.23 8.42
C ARG A 46 -5.55 -15.03 9.34
N ALA A 47 -4.55 -15.09 10.24
CA ALA A 47 -4.20 -13.98 11.10
C ALA A 47 -3.74 -12.77 10.27
N ALA A 48 -2.96 -13.00 9.20
CA ALA A 48 -2.54 -11.94 8.29
C ALA A 48 -3.74 -11.20 7.67
N LEU A 49 -4.74 -11.92 7.14
CA LEU A 49 -5.95 -11.32 6.56
C LEU A 49 -6.74 -10.49 7.59
N SER A 50 -6.90 -11.01 8.82
CA SER A 50 -7.55 -10.26 9.91
C SER A 50 -6.79 -8.97 10.24
N ILE A 51 -5.47 -9.03 10.32
CA ILE A 51 -4.63 -7.87 10.62
C ILE A 51 -4.66 -6.84 9.49
N ILE A 52 -4.61 -7.28 8.23
CA ILE A 52 -4.70 -6.39 7.06
C ILE A 52 -6.01 -5.59 7.09
N SER A 53 -7.13 -6.26 7.37
CA SER A 53 -8.44 -5.63 7.46
C SER A 53 -8.51 -4.56 8.56
N ALA A 54 -7.92 -4.84 9.72
CA ALA A 54 -7.99 -3.95 10.88
C ALA A 54 -6.97 -2.80 10.86
N ASN A 55 -5.75 -3.02 10.34
CA ASN A 55 -4.62 -2.10 10.55
C ASN A 55 -4.12 -1.42 9.27
N ARG A 56 -4.48 -1.94 8.08
CA ARG A 56 -4.02 -1.41 6.78
C ARG A 56 -2.49 -1.23 6.71
N PRO A 57 -1.70 -2.32 6.83
CA PRO A 57 -0.25 -2.24 6.71
C PRO A 57 0.17 -1.65 5.38
N ASP A 58 1.36 -1.06 5.34
CA ASP A 58 1.87 -0.42 4.15
C ASP A 58 2.48 -1.39 3.15
N ILE A 59 3.01 -2.51 3.63
CA ILE A 59 3.65 -3.58 2.87
C ILE A 59 3.59 -4.89 3.67
N VAL A 60 3.56 -6.03 2.98
CA VAL A 60 3.55 -7.37 3.58
C VAL A 60 4.81 -8.12 3.18
N LEU A 61 5.49 -8.73 4.17
CA LEU A 61 6.49 -9.77 3.98
C LEU A 61 5.82 -11.10 4.29
N LEU A 62 5.73 -11.98 3.30
CA LEU A 62 4.91 -13.18 3.38
C LEU A 62 5.74 -14.42 3.13
N ASP A 63 5.87 -15.28 4.13
CA ASP A 63 6.51 -16.58 3.95
C ASP A 63 5.70 -17.45 2.99
N TRP A 64 6.42 -18.14 2.12
CA TRP A 64 5.84 -19.05 1.15
C TRP A 64 5.34 -20.33 1.82
N MET A 65 6.19 -20.91 2.67
CA MET A 65 5.94 -22.20 3.30
C MET A 65 5.34 -21.99 4.68
N MET A 66 4.03 -22.14 4.80
CA MET A 66 3.34 -22.16 6.08
C MET A 66 2.38 -23.35 6.12
N PRO A 67 2.23 -24.04 7.26
CA PRO A 67 1.30 -25.15 7.40
C PRO A 67 -0.15 -24.67 7.28
N GLY A 68 -0.99 -25.49 6.65
CA GLY A 68 -2.41 -25.19 6.47
C GLY A 68 -2.63 -24.19 5.35
N PHE A 69 -2.86 -22.91 5.69
CA PHE A 69 -3.16 -21.87 4.71
C PHE A 69 -1.87 -21.24 4.20
N SER A 70 -1.45 -21.68 3.02
CA SER A 70 -0.13 -21.40 2.46
C SER A 70 0.09 -19.91 2.16
N GLY A 71 1.36 -19.52 1.97
CA GLY A 71 1.71 -18.16 1.54
C GLY A 71 1.06 -17.79 0.20
N LEU A 72 0.97 -18.73 -0.74
CA LEU A 72 0.36 -18.47 -2.05
C LEU A 72 -1.16 -18.26 -1.96
N GLU A 73 -1.86 -19.09 -1.17
CA GLU A 73 -3.30 -18.90 -0.91
C GLU A 73 -3.56 -17.58 -0.18
N THR A 74 -2.66 -17.20 0.74
CA THR A 74 -2.70 -15.92 1.43
C THR A 74 -2.53 -14.76 0.45
N LEU A 75 -1.56 -14.84 -0.47
CA LEU A 75 -1.36 -13.84 -1.51
C LEU A 75 -2.63 -13.68 -2.37
N ARG A 76 -3.22 -14.79 -2.83
CA ARG A 76 -4.47 -14.77 -3.61
C ARG A 76 -5.60 -14.07 -2.87
N ALA A 77 -5.83 -14.44 -1.61
CA ALA A 77 -6.86 -13.81 -0.78
C ALA A 77 -6.58 -12.31 -0.54
N ILE A 78 -5.32 -11.91 -0.38
CA ILE A 78 -4.95 -10.49 -0.31
C ILE A 78 -5.30 -9.79 -1.62
N ARG A 79 -5.06 -10.42 -2.78
CA ARG A 79 -5.28 -9.81 -4.10
C ARG A 79 -6.75 -9.67 -4.49
N GLU A 80 -7.61 -10.53 -3.96
CA GLU A 80 -9.07 -10.36 -4.09
C GLU A 80 -9.57 -9.06 -3.43
N LEU A 81 -8.90 -8.61 -2.36
CA LEU A 81 -9.32 -7.46 -1.56
C LEU A 81 -8.47 -6.21 -1.82
N HIS A 82 -7.20 -6.38 -2.19
CA HIS A 82 -6.21 -5.32 -2.27
C HIS A 82 -5.37 -5.43 -3.55
N PRO A 83 -5.51 -4.46 -4.47
CA PRO A 83 -4.64 -4.34 -5.63
C PRO A 83 -3.16 -4.29 -5.24
N ARG A 84 -2.29 -4.92 -6.03
CA ARG A 84 -0.82 -4.92 -5.80
C ARG A 84 -0.19 -3.53 -5.73
N THR A 85 -0.84 -2.55 -6.33
CA THR A 85 -0.42 -1.15 -6.35
C THR A 85 -0.77 -0.41 -5.06
N LEU A 86 -1.69 -0.93 -4.26
CA LEU A 86 -2.10 -0.36 -2.97
C LEU A 86 -1.48 -1.12 -1.80
N LEU A 87 -1.33 -2.44 -1.91
CA LEU A 87 -0.68 -3.26 -0.90
C LEU A 87 0.42 -4.14 -1.53
N PRO A 88 1.66 -3.66 -1.55
CA PRO A 88 2.78 -4.46 -2.00
C PRO A 88 2.99 -5.70 -1.12
N VAL A 89 3.24 -6.84 -1.76
CA VAL A 89 3.56 -8.10 -1.07
C VAL A 89 4.88 -8.62 -1.61
N ILE A 90 5.84 -8.83 -0.71
CA ILE A 90 7.13 -9.48 -1.00
C ILE A 90 7.07 -10.90 -0.47
N MET A 91 7.14 -11.89 -1.35
CA MET A 91 7.18 -13.30 -0.97
C MET A 91 8.57 -13.66 -0.44
N CYS A 92 8.66 -14.35 0.68
CA CYS A 92 9.90 -14.88 1.22
C CYS A 92 9.88 -16.40 1.05
N THR A 93 10.89 -17.00 0.43
CA THR A 93 10.90 -18.44 0.13
C THR A 93 12.26 -19.07 0.40
N ALA A 94 12.27 -20.33 0.83
CA ALA A 94 13.48 -21.13 0.94
C ALA A 94 13.82 -21.89 -0.36
N VAL A 95 12.89 -21.96 -1.31
CA VAL A 95 13.02 -22.76 -2.53
C VAL A 95 13.39 -21.85 -3.70
N ASP A 96 14.54 -22.12 -4.31
CA ASP A 96 15.06 -21.47 -5.53
C ASP A 96 14.60 -22.21 -6.79
N GLU A 97 13.30 -22.43 -6.92
CA GLU A 97 12.72 -22.99 -8.13
C GLU A 97 12.09 -21.88 -8.95
N GLU A 98 12.61 -21.68 -10.16
CA GLU A 98 12.15 -20.69 -11.14
C GLU A 98 10.62 -20.76 -11.37
N MET A 99 10.04 -21.96 -11.33
CA MET A 99 8.59 -22.16 -11.41
C MET A 99 7.83 -21.53 -10.24
N SER A 100 8.36 -21.59 -9.01
CA SER A 100 7.71 -20.99 -7.84
C SER A 100 7.70 -19.46 -7.92
N VAL A 101 8.76 -18.86 -8.45
CA VAL A 101 8.85 -17.41 -8.66
C VAL A 101 7.86 -16.93 -9.73
N VAL A 102 7.79 -17.64 -10.86
CA VAL A 102 6.85 -17.30 -11.95
C VAL A 102 5.41 -17.39 -11.46
N THR A 103 5.08 -18.42 -10.68
CA THR A 103 3.76 -18.54 -10.04
C THR A 103 3.48 -17.36 -9.12
N ALA A 104 4.40 -17.01 -8.21
CA ALA A 104 4.25 -15.87 -7.30
C ALA A 104 3.91 -14.56 -8.03
N MET A 105 4.67 -14.27 -9.08
CA MET A 105 4.53 -13.04 -9.86
C MET A 105 3.20 -13.02 -10.63
N SER A 106 2.81 -14.16 -11.19
CA SER A 106 1.53 -14.32 -11.92
C SER A 106 0.33 -14.13 -10.99
N GLU A 107 0.44 -14.57 -9.74
CA GLU A 107 -0.57 -14.41 -8.69
C GLU A 107 -0.56 -13.00 -8.05
N GLY A 108 0.31 -12.11 -8.52
CA GLY A 108 0.30 -10.70 -8.15
C GLY A 108 1.23 -10.33 -7.00
N ALA A 109 2.23 -11.14 -6.67
CA ALA A 109 3.35 -10.69 -5.83
C ALA A 109 4.04 -9.47 -6.49
N ASN A 110 4.57 -8.57 -5.66
CA ASN A 110 5.34 -7.43 -6.14
C ASN A 110 6.81 -7.81 -6.31
N ASP A 111 7.29 -8.72 -5.46
CA ASP A 111 8.65 -9.21 -5.47
C ASP A 111 8.76 -10.53 -4.69
N TYR A 112 9.94 -11.17 -4.77
CA TYR A 112 10.27 -12.36 -4.01
C TYR A 112 11.72 -12.32 -3.50
N MET A 113 11.96 -12.86 -2.31
CA MET A 113 13.28 -12.94 -1.70
C MET A 113 13.59 -14.36 -1.24
N LEU A 114 14.79 -14.83 -1.57
CA LEU A 114 15.31 -16.09 -1.06
C LEU A 114 15.76 -15.93 0.40
N LYS A 115 15.43 -16.92 1.21
CA LYS A 115 15.99 -17.10 2.56
C LYS A 115 17.41 -17.70 2.40
N PRO A 116 18.42 -17.24 3.16
CA PRO A 116 18.35 -16.23 4.22
C PRO A 116 18.21 -14.80 3.69
N ILE A 117 17.33 -14.02 4.33
CA ILE A 117 16.98 -12.67 3.88
C ILE A 117 18.11 -11.70 4.18
N SER A 118 18.72 -11.12 3.14
CA SER A 118 19.61 -9.98 3.29
C SER A 118 18.81 -8.73 3.66
N LEU A 119 19.01 -8.22 4.88
CA LEU A 119 18.31 -7.03 5.37
C LEU A 119 18.56 -5.78 4.52
N ALA A 120 19.75 -5.64 3.96
CA ALA A 120 20.08 -4.52 3.08
C ALA A 120 19.24 -4.57 1.78
N ILE A 121 19.14 -5.76 1.17
CA ILE A 121 18.35 -5.97 -0.05
C ILE A 121 16.87 -5.83 0.26
N LEU A 122 16.39 -6.40 1.38
CA LEU A 122 15.00 -6.29 1.82
C LEU A 122 14.58 -4.83 1.95
N ARG A 123 15.40 -4.01 2.63
CA ARG A 123 15.11 -2.58 2.81
C ARG A 123 15.06 -1.83 1.48
N ALA A 124 15.99 -2.11 0.57
CA ALA A 124 16.01 -1.47 -0.74
C ALA A 124 14.72 -1.79 -1.54
N ARG A 125 14.32 -3.06 -1.56
CA ARG A 125 13.10 -3.53 -2.24
C ARG A 125 11.84 -2.94 -1.61
N MET A 126 11.76 -2.96 -0.28
CA MET A 126 10.65 -2.35 0.46
C MET A 126 10.54 -0.86 0.18
N SER A 127 11.64 -0.11 0.21
CA SER A 127 11.64 1.33 -0.11
C SER A 127 11.09 1.57 -1.52
N SER A 128 11.62 0.84 -2.51
CA SER A 128 11.19 0.95 -3.91
C SER A 128 9.67 0.78 -4.07
N HIS A 129 9.10 -0.27 -3.48
CA HIS A 129 7.66 -0.52 -3.58
C HIS A 129 6.81 0.47 -2.78
N LEU A 130 7.27 0.90 -1.61
CA LEU A 130 6.57 1.92 -0.82
C LEU A 130 6.56 3.27 -1.55
N ASP A 131 7.68 3.65 -2.17
CA ASP A 131 7.80 4.89 -2.94
C ASP A 131 6.89 4.85 -4.18
N GLN A 132 6.85 3.73 -4.91
CA GLN A 132 5.95 3.53 -6.06
C GLN A 132 4.48 3.65 -5.66
N ARG A 133 4.10 3.01 -4.55
CA ARG A 133 2.75 3.05 -4.00
C ARG A 133 2.34 4.47 -3.59
N ASP A 134 3.21 5.17 -2.86
CA ASP A 134 2.97 6.53 -2.39
C ASP A 134 2.87 7.53 -3.55
N ALA A 135 3.71 7.36 -4.58
CA ALA A 135 3.63 8.17 -5.80
C ALA A 135 2.30 7.97 -6.53
N LEU A 136 1.84 6.73 -6.68
CA LEU A 136 0.56 6.43 -7.32
C LEU A 136 -0.63 6.97 -6.50
N ALA A 137 -0.58 6.84 -5.17
CA ALA A 137 -1.61 7.36 -4.29
C ALA A 137 -1.72 8.89 -4.38
N SER A 138 -0.58 9.58 -4.44
CA SER A 138 -0.51 11.04 -4.59
C SER A 138 -1.07 11.48 -5.94
N ALA A 139 -0.65 10.85 -7.04
CA ALA A 139 -1.14 11.16 -8.39
C ALA A 139 -2.66 10.92 -8.54
N THR A 140 -3.18 9.84 -7.94
CA THR A 140 -4.61 9.54 -7.93
C THR A 140 -5.39 10.62 -7.17
N THR A 141 -4.87 11.06 -6.03
CA THR A 141 -5.48 12.11 -5.21
C THR A 141 -5.50 13.45 -5.94
N GLU A 142 -4.39 13.84 -6.56
CA GLU A 142 -4.27 15.07 -7.34
C GLU A 142 -5.25 15.07 -8.52
N LYS A 143 -5.33 13.97 -9.26
CA LYS A 143 -6.30 13.81 -10.36
C LYS A 143 -7.74 14.00 -9.87
N GLN A 144 -8.13 13.32 -8.78
CA GLN A 144 -9.47 13.45 -8.22
C GLN A 144 -9.79 14.87 -7.74
N GLN A 145 -8.80 15.58 -7.18
CA GLN A 145 -8.98 16.97 -6.77
C GLN A 145 -9.15 17.90 -7.97
N ALA A 146 -8.36 17.70 -9.03
CA ALA A 146 -8.48 18.47 -10.26
C ALA A 146 -9.86 18.29 -10.93
N GLU A 147 -10.34 17.05 -11.03
CA GLU A 147 -11.66 16.73 -11.59
C GLU A 147 -12.80 17.37 -10.78
N ARG A 148 -12.73 17.33 -9.44
CA ARG A 148 -13.72 17.98 -8.57
C ARG A 148 -13.74 19.49 -8.76
N ARG A 149 -12.58 20.14 -8.82
CA ARG A 149 -12.47 21.60 -9.03
C ARG A 149 -13.08 22.02 -10.37
N LEU A 150 -12.80 21.27 -11.44
CA LEU A 150 -13.35 21.56 -12.76
C LEU A 150 -14.88 21.42 -12.78
N GLY A 151 -15.42 20.36 -12.16
CA GLY A 151 -16.86 20.14 -12.07
C GLY A 151 -17.59 21.23 -11.27
N GLU A 152 -17.00 21.69 -10.17
CA GLU A 152 -17.53 22.80 -9.36
C GLU A 152 -17.52 24.12 -10.13
N GLN A 153 -16.41 24.44 -10.82
CA GLN A 153 -16.30 25.65 -11.65
C GLN A 153 -17.34 25.67 -12.78
N ALA A 154 -17.50 24.55 -13.50
CA ALA A 154 -18.51 24.44 -14.55
C ALA A 154 -19.92 24.67 -14.00
N ARG A 155 -20.27 24.06 -12.86
CA ARG A 155 -21.58 24.20 -12.22
C ARG A 155 -21.86 25.65 -11.77
N GLN A 156 -20.85 26.35 -11.24
CA GLN A 156 -20.96 27.76 -10.88
C GLN A 156 -21.18 28.66 -12.10
N MET A 157 -20.43 28.42 -13.18
CA MET A 157 -20.54 29.19 -14.43
C MET A 157 -21.93 29.03 -15.07
N PHE A 158 -22.47 27.81 -15.13
CA PHE A 158 -23.83 27.57 -15.61
C PHE A 158 -24.91 28.25 -14.74
N THR A 159 -24.72 28.26 -13.41
CA THR A 159 -25.65 28.94 -12.49
C THR A 159 -25.62 30.46 -12.66
N ALA A 160 -24.45 31.04 -12.89
CA ALA A 160 -24.29 32.46 -13.17
C ALA A 160 -24.93 32.86 -14.50
N MET A 161 -24.71 32.10 -15.57
CA MET A 161 -25.30 32.34 -16.90
C MET A 161 -26.83 32.13 -16.93
N GLY A 162 -27.37 31.23 -16.11
CA GLY A 162 -28.80 30.99 -15.99
C GLY A 162 -29.58 32.13 -15.31
N ARG A 163 -28.93 32.94 -14.46
CA ARG A 163 -29.55 34.11 -13.82
C ARG A 163 -29.73 35.29 -14.78
N ASP A 164 -28.87 35.42 -15.77
CA ASP A 164 -28.81 36.59 -16.66
C ASP A 164 -29.95 36.65 -17.70
N ARG A 165 -30.61 35.53 -17.99
CA ARG A 165 -31.73 35.47 -18.96
C ARG A 165 -33.09 35.88 -18.41
N SER A 166 -33.21 36.18 -17.11
CA SER A 166 -34.49 36.50 -16.45
C SER A 166 -34.79 38.00 -16.28
N SER A 167 -33.90 38.90 -16.75
CA SER A 167 -34.07 40.36 -16.62
C SER A 167 -34.42 41.08 -17.94
N GLY A 168 -34.71 40.35 -19.03
CA GLY A 168 -34.93 40.92 -20.37
C GLY A 168 -36.38 41.27 -20.75
N ASP A 169 -37.38 40.99 -19.92
CA ASP A 169 -38.79 41.12 -20.32
C ASP A 169 -39.53 42.21 -19.53
N ARG A 170 -39.09 43.46 -19.70
CA ARG A 170 -39.82 44.67 -19.29
C ARG A 170 -39.39 45.84 -20.17
N PHE A 171 -39.88 45.92 -21.41
CA PHE A 171 -40.15 47.19 -22.10
C PHE A 171 -40.78 46.95 -23.48
N THR A 172 -42.10 46.85 -23.56
CA THR A 172 -42.87 47.24 -24.75
C THR A 172 -44.28 47.66 -24.31
N ARG A 173 -44.47 48.96 -24.11
CA ARG A 173 -45.77 49.63 -24.16
C ARG A 173 -45.59 50.98 -24.83
#